data_AF-A0A7J7C666-F1
#
_entry.id   AF-A0A7J7C666-F1
#
_cell.length_a   1.000
_cell.length_b   1.000
_cell.length_c   1.000
_cell.angle_alpha   90.00
_cell.angle_beta   90.00
_cell.angle_gamma   90.00
#
_symmetry.space_group_name_H-M   'P 1'
#
loop_
_entity.id
_entity.type
_entity.pdbx_description
1 polymer ?
#
loop_
_entity_poly.entity_id
_entity_poly.type
_entity_poly.pdbx_seq_one_letter_code
_entity_poly.pdbx_strand_id
1 'polypeptide(L)'
;MQKFPPNNGGGSRQGYQTLGSPSEEFEQQPANNWKGVFSVSSYTQYFNVDTDVVINRLMSSLNPMTGDFFSKIDANPDLYGLVWISTTLVFVLASLGNCATYLMQKRTDSSASWNFDVSYVNMAAFSIYGYAIVVPLAFYFLLQYLGSNASLVRFWCMWGYSLFIFVLSSILRWIIILVAGTASSCFVTLNLRSYMESNDLTIVVIASFFLQLALAIFIKAWFFP
;
A
#
# COMPACT_ATOMS: atom_id res chain seq x y z
N MET A 1 -31.41 78.73 -33.28
CA MET A 1 -32.39 78.11 -32.34
C MET A 1 -32.13 76.60 -32.40
N GLN A 2 -31.48 75.87 -31.48
CA GLN A 2 -31.54 75.84 -30.00
C GLN A 2 -33.00 75.86 -29.52
N LYS A 3 -33.57 74.90 -28.78
CA LYS A 3 -33.04 74.05 -27.69
C LYS A 3 -33.92 72.78 -27.49
N PHE A 4 -33.33 71.68 -27.02
CA PHE A 4 -33.98 70.69 -26.14
C PHE A 4 -33.22 70.68 -24.79
N PRO A 5 -33.90 70.45 -23.65
CA PRO A 5 -33.33 70.64 -22.32
C PRO A 5 -32.52 69.43 -21.80
N PRO A 6 -31.65 69.65 -20.78
CA PRO A 6 -30.88 68.61 -20.10
C PRO A 6 -31.56 68.16 -18.79
N ASN A 7 -30.88 67.26 -18.04
CA ASN A 7 -30.95 67.00 -16.57
C ASN A 7 -31.33 65.53 -16.24
N ASN A 8 -30.37 64.65 -15.86
CA ASN A 8 -29.69 64.45 -14.56
C ASN A 8 -30.49 63.61 -13.53
N GLY A 9 -29.75 62.73 -12.84
CA GLY A 9 -30.16 62.00 -11.63
C GLY A 9 -30.63 60.59 -11.95
N GLY A 10 -29.89 59.51 -11.66
CA GLY A 10 -29.27 59.21 -10.36
C GLY A 10 -30.35 58.68 -9.42
N GLY A 11 -30.41 57.37 -9.18
CA GLY A 11 -31.41 56.81 -8.25
C GLY A 11 -31.66 55.31 -8.37
N SER A 12 -30.63 54.53 -8.03
CA SER A 12 -30.68 53.18 -7.47
C SER A 12 -32.04 52.66 -6.96
N ARG A 13 -32.49 51.53 -7.51
CA ARG A 13 -33.29 50.54 -6.76
C ARG A 13 -32.44 49.29 -6.56
N GLN A 14 -31.95 49.15 -5.33
CA GLN A 14 -31.29 47.96 -4.80
C GLN A 14 -32.22 46.74 -4.91
N GLY A 15 -31.77 45.73 -5.65
CA GLY A 15 -32.12 44.33 -5.43
C GLY A 15 -30.84 43.62 -4.97
N TYR A 16 -30.91 42.96 -3.82
CA TYR A 16 -29.79 42.33 -3.13
C TYR A 16 -29.02 41.35 -4.04
N GLN A 17 -27.70 41.53 -4.14
CA GLN A 17 -26.77 40.55 -4.69
C GLN A 17 -26.65 39.39 -3.70
N THR A 18 -27.06 38.18 -4.10
CA THR A 18 -26.57 36.96 -3.45
C THR A 18 -25.19 36.66 -3.99
N LEU A 19 -24.21 36.68 -3.09
CA LEU A 19 -22.81 36.35 -3.32
C LEU A 19 -22.70 34.89 -3.79
N GLY A 20 -22.69 34.69 -5.11
CA GLY A 20 -22.39 33.41 -5.71
C GLY A 20 -20.92 33.09 -5.49
N SER A 21 -20.66 32.04 -4.72
CA SER A 21 -19.36 31.39 -4.62
C SER A 21 -18.79 31.12 -6.01
N PRO A 22 -17.48 31.33 -6.27
CA PRO A 22 -16.91 30.92 -7.53
C PRO A 22 -16.96 29.39 -7.58
N SER A 23 -17.77 28.86 -8.50
CA SER A 23 -17.53 27.52 -9.01
C SER A 23 -16.15 27.57 -9.65
N GLU A 24 -15.16 27.00 -8.97
CA GLU A 24 -13.88 26.61 -9.56
C GLU A 24 -14.16 25.51 -10.60
N GLU A 25 -14.74 25.92 -11.73
CA GLU A 25 -14.57 25.20 -12.98
C GLU A 25 -13.08 25.31 -13.29
N PHE A 26 -12.33 24.25 -12.93
CA PHE A 26 -11.01 24.02 -13.47
C PHE A 26 -11.13 24.04 -14.99
N GLU A 27 -10.85 25.21 -15.59
CA GLU A 27 -10.72 25.37 -17.03
C GLU A 27 -9.76 24.29 -17.52
N GLN A 28 -10.30 23.29 -18.22
CA GLN A 28 -9.50 22.39 -19.06
C GLN A 28 -9.01 23.22 -20.25
N GLN A 29 -8.02 24.07 -20.02
CA GLN A 29 -7.24 24.65 -21.10
C GLN A 29 -6.61 23.50 -21.89
N PRO A 30 -6.73 23.50 -23.24
CA PRO A 30 -6.04 22.54 -24.08
C PRO A 30 -4.55 22.89 -23.99
N ALA A 31 -3.88 22.29 -23.01
CA ALA A 31 -2.46 22.42 -22.84
C ALA A 31 -1.79 21.89 -24.11
N ASN A 32 -1.01 22.73 -24.79
CA ASN A 32 -0.03 22.33 -25.80
C ASN A 32 0.53 20.95 -25.38
N ASN A 33 0.41 19.91 -26.20
CA ASN A 33 0.60 18.49 -25.81
C ASN A 33 1.74 18.22 -24.80
N TRP A 34 2.84 18.97 -24.88
CA TRP A 34 3.98 18.88 -23.97
C TRP A 34 3.70 19.38 -22.54
N LYS A 35 2.94 20.47 -22.40
CA LYS A 35 2.53 21.03 -21.11
C LYS A 35 1.54 20.10 -20.41
N GLY A 36 0.78 19.29 -21.16
CA GLY A 36 -0.08 18.22 -20.61
C GLY A 36 0.73 17.06 -20.04
N VAL A 37 1.74 16.55 -20.75
CA VAL A 37 2.58 15.43 -20.27
C VAL A 37 3.37 15.78 -19.00
N PHE A 38 3.77 17.03 -18.81
CA PHE A 38 4.47 17.47 -17.60
C PHE A 38 3.55 18.16 -16.55
N SER A 39 2.25 18.23 -16.80
CA SER A 39 1.31 18.82 -15.84
C SER A 39 0.87 17.78 -14.81
N VAL A 40 1.00 18.12 -13.53
CA VAL A 40 0.47 17.32 -12.41
C VAL A 40 -1.03 17.05 -12.61
N SER A 41 -1.78 18.02 -13.16
CA SER A 41 -3.22 17.90 -13.41
C SER A 41 -3.59 16.78 -14.39
N SER A 42 -2.68 16.34 -15.25
CA SER A 42 -2.95 15.23 -16.17
C SER A 42 -2.82 13.85 -15.49
N TYR A 43 -2.13 13.79 -14.34
CA TYR A 43 -1.94 12.56 -13.56
C TYR A 43 -2.88 12.44 -12.36
N THR A 44 -3.48 13.53 -11.90
CA THR A 44 -4.38 13.53 -10.72
C THR A 44 -5.50 12.48 -10.83
N GLN A 45 -6.03 12.26 -12.03
CA GLN A 45 -7.05 11.23 -12.30
C GLN A 45 -6.61 9.80 -11.91
N TYR A 46 -5.32 9.47 -12.01
CA TYR A 46 -4.79 8.13 -11.68
C TYR A 46 -4.53 7.93 -10.18
N PHE A 47 -4.62 9.01 -9.39
CA PHE A 47 -4.43 9.00 -7.94
C PHE A 47 -5.72 9.34 -7.17
N ASN A 48 -6.76 9.78 -7.87
CA ASN A 48 -8.08 10.01 -7.29
C ASN A 48 -8.89 8.71 -7.27
N VAL A 49 -8.66 7.88 -6.25
CA VAL A 49 -9.26 6.55 -6.13
C VAL A 49 -9.92 6.38 -4.77
N ASP A 50 -11.14 5.84 -4.78
CA ASP A 50 -11.85 5.51 -3.55
C ASP A 50 -11.34 4.22 -2.90
N THR A 51 -11.47 4.13 -1.58
CA THR A 51 -10.91 3.01 -0.79
C THR A 51 -11.60 1.69 -1.14
N ASP A 52 -12.89 1.69 -1.42
CA ASP A 52 -13.66 0.50 -1.83
C ASP A 52 -13.19 -0.06 -3.18
N VAL A 53 -12.83 0.81 -4.13
CA VAL A 53 -12.25 0.40 -5.42
C VAL A 53 -10.93 -0.31 -5.20
N VAL A 54 -10.06 0.25 -4.35
CA VAL A 54 -8.77 -0.35 -4.01
C VAL A 54 -8.96 -1.73 -3.36
N ILE A 55 -9.88 -1.86 -2.40
CA ILE A 55 -10.16 -3.14 -1.73
C ILE A 55 -10.72 -4.18 -2.71
N ASN A 56 -11.64 -3.78 -3.61
CA ASN A 56 -12.20 -4.69 -4.61
C ASN A 56 -11.10 -5.23 -5.55
N ARG A 57 -10.21 -4.34 -6.00
CA ARG A 57 -9.05 -4.70 -6.83
C ARG A 57 -8.09 -5.62 -6.08
N LEU A 58 -7.85 -5.35 -4.81
CA LEU A 58 -7.01 -6.19 -3.94
C LEU A 58 -7.57 -7.60 -3.78
N MET A 59 -8.87 -7.71 -3.47
CA MET A 59 -9.54 -9.01 -3.34
C MET A 59 -9.57 -9.75 -4.68
N SER A 60 -9.67 -9.02 -5.79
CA SER A 60 -9.60 -9.60 -7.13
C SER A 60 -8.20 -10.06 -7.51
N SER A 61 -7.14 -9.36 -7.08
CA SER A 61 -5.75 -9.77 -7.35
C SER A 61 -5.34 -11.01 -6.55
N LEU A 62 -6.00 -11.27 -5.43
CA LEU A 62 -5.81 -12.49 -4.63
C LEU A 62 -6.49 -13.72 -5.22
N ASN A 63 -7.44 -13.57 -6.14
CA ASN A 63 -8.10 -14.69 -6.80
C ASN A 63 -7.61 -14.85 -8.25
N PRO A 64 -6.60 -15.71 -8.50
CA PRO A 64 -6.05 -15.89 -9.85
C PRO A 64 -7.04 -16.52 -10.84
N MET A 65 -8.14 -17.09 -10.34
CA MET A 65 -9.08 -17.88 -11.14
C MET A 65 -10.09 -17.07 -11.93
N THR A 66 -10.25 -15.77 -11.66
CA THR A 66 -11.35 -14.99 -12.27
C THR A 66 -10.99 -14.39 -13.63
N GLY A 67 -9.71 -14.19 -13.97
CA GLY A 67 -9.27 -13.66 -15.28
C GLY A 67 -9.72 -12.22 -15.62
N ASP A 68 -10.71 -11.67 -14.92
CA ASP A 68 -11.42 -10.42 -15.23
C ASP A 68 -10.74 -9.17 -14.65
N PHE A 69 -9.47 -9.24 -14.25
CA PHE A 69 -8.82 -8.08 -13.64
C PHE A 69 -8.70 -6.92 -14.62
N PHE A 70 -8.40 -7.20 -15.90
CA PHE A 70 -8.32 -6.17 -16.93
C PHE A 70 -9.67 -5.46 -17.18
N SER A 71 -10.81 -6.16 -17.10
CA SER A 71 -12.12 -5.54 -17.30
C SER A 71 -12.50 -4.61 -16.14
N LYS A 72 -12.07 -4.94 -14.91
CA LYS A 72 -12.25 -4.08 -13.73
C LYS A 72 -11.36 -2.83 -13.72
N ILE A 73 -10.22 -2.87 -14.39
CA ILE A 73 -9.32 -1.72 -14.53
C ILE A 73 -9.73 -0.84 -15.71
N ASP A 74 -10.41 -1.39 -16.72
CA ASP A 74 -10.65 -0.70 -18.00
C ASP A 74 -11.32 0.66 -17.84
N ALA A 75 -12.28 0.75 -16.92
CA ALA A 75 -13.04 1.97 -16.69
C ALA A 75 -12.19 3.08 -16.03
N ASN A 76 -11.25 2.74 -15.13
CA ASN A 76 -10.49 3.72 -14.34
C ASN A 76 -9.16 3.11 -13.84
N PRO A 77 -8.10 3.02 -14.67
CA PRO A 77 -6.80 2.54 -14.21
C PRO A 77 -6.21 3.48 -13.16
N ASP A 78 -5.50 2.95 -12.17
CA ASP A 78 -4.84 3.74 -11.14
C ASP A 78 -3.34 3.43 -11.02
N LEU A 79 -2.59 4.43 -10.57
CA LEU A 79 -1.18 4.29 -10.20
C LEU A 79 -0.98 4.34 -8.68
N TYR A 80 -2.04 4.68 -7.93
CA TYR A 80 -2.01 4.71 -6.47
C TYR A 80 -1.61 3.35 -5.88
N GLY A 81 -2.25 2.26 -6.34
CA GLY A 81 -1.95 0.91 -5.88
C GLY A 81 -0.48 0.53 -6.11
N LEU A 82 0.06 0.84 -7.29
CA LEU A 82 1.47 0.60 -7.62
C LEU A 82 2.42 1.29 -6.63
N VAL A 83 2.24 2.59 -6.39
CA VAL A 83 3.12 3.37 -5.52
C VAL A 83 2.99 2.92 -4.06
N TRP A 84 1.75 2.82 -3.57
CA TRP A 84 1.45 2.47 -2.18
C TRP A 84 1.94 1.06 -1.82
N ILE A 85 1.59 0.05 -2.65
CA ILE A 85 1.94 -1.35 -2.38
C ILE A 85 3.45 -1.54 -2.49
N SER A 86 4.09 -0.96 -3.51
CA SER A 86 5.55 -1.05 -3.66
C SER A 86 6.27 -0.41 -2.48
N THR A 87 5.85 0.79 -2.03
CA THR A 87 6.45 1.47 -0.87
C THR A 87 6.32 0.62 0.39
N THR A 88 5.13 0.04 0.62
CA THR A 88 4.87 -0.82 1.78
C THR A 88 5.76 -2.05 1.74
N LEU A 89 5.92 -2.68 0.57
CA LEU A 89 6.77 -3.85 0.41
C LEU A 89 8.24 -3.52 0.65
N VAL A 90 8.74 -2.39 0.13
CA VAL A 90 10.11 -1.90 0.38
C VAL A 90 10.34 -1.71 1.88
N PHE A 91 9.41 -1.05 2.56
CA PHE A 91 9.49 -0.83 4.00
C PHE A 91 9.51 -2.15 4.79
N VAL A 92 8.63 -3.09 4.46
CA VAL A 92 8.57 -4.41 5.11
C VAL A 92 9.87 -5.19 4.88
N LEU A 93 10.39 -5.24 3.65
CA LEU A 93 11.64 -5.94 3.34
C LEU A 93 12.85 -5.32 4.04
N ALA A 94 12.97 -4.00 4.03
CA ALA A 94 14.07 -3.30 4.68
C ALA A 94 14.04 -3.48 6.20
N SER A 95 12.84 -3.44 6.81
CA SER A 95 12.64 -3.65 8.25
C SER A 95 12.95 -5.09 8.65
N LEU A 96 12.47 -6.07 7.88
CA LEU A 96 12.75 -7.49 8.12
C LEU A 96 14.24 -7.82 7.92
N GLY A 97 14.88 -7.26 6.90
CA GLY A 97 16.31 -7.41 6.65
C GLY A 97 17.16 -6.85 7.79
N ASN A 98 16.87 -5.62 8.23
CA ASN A 98 17.56 -5.01 9.37
C ASN A 98 17.32 -5.78 10.69
N CYS A 99 16.09 -6.26 10.92
CA CYS A 99 15.76 -7.09 12.08
C CYS A 99 16.54 -8.41 12.06
N ALA A 100 16.64 -9.07 10.89
CA ALA A 100 17.42 -10.30 10.75
C ALA A 100 18.91 -10.06 11.06
N THR A 101 19.50 -8.99 10.55
CA THR A 101 20.90 -8.62 10.80
C THR A 101 21.14 -8.29 12.28
N TYR A 102 20.22 -7.58 12.93
CA TYR A 102 20.28 -7.33 14.37
C TYR A 102 20.29 -8.62 15.19
N LEU A 103 19.38 -9.55 14.87
CA LEU A 103 19.31 -10.85 15.54
C LEU A 103 20.58 -11.68 15.30
N MET A 104 21.14 -11.65 14.10
CA MET A 104 22.40 -12.33 13.79
C MET A 104 23.59 -11.71 14.54
N GLN A 105 23.74 -10.38 14.52
CA GLN A 105 24.85 -9.69 15.19
C GLN A 105 24.82 -9.90 16.70
N LYS A 106 23.63 -9.84 17.32
CA LYS A 106 23.47 -10.14 18.76
C LYS A 106 23.84 -11.58 19.11
N ARG A 107 23.73 -12.52 18.16
CA ARG A 107 24.14 -13.92 18.33
C ARG A 107 25.66 -14.12 18.20
N THR A 108 26.34 -13.36 17.34
CA THR A 108 27.77 -13.53 17.10
C THR A 108 28.63 -12.74 18.08
N ASP A 109 28.31 -11.47 18.35
CA ASP A 109 29.10 -10.61 19.23
C ASP A 109 28.18 -9.79 20.15
N SER A 110 28.04 -10.23 21.41
CA SER A 110 27.16 -9.59 22.39
C SER A 110 27.62 -8.19 22.83
N SER A 111 28.85 -7.79 22.50
CA SER A 111 29.45 -6.49 22.82
C SER A 111 29.49 -5.51 21.63
N ALA A 112 29.13 -5.95 20.42
CA ALA A 112 29.18 -5.10 19.23
C ALA A 112 27.95 -4.19 19.14
N SER A 113 28.16 -2.89 18.93
CA SER A 113 27.08 -1.96 18.64
C SER A 113 26.48 -2.25 17.26
N TRP A 114 25.20 -2.65 17.23
CA TRP A 114 24.46 -2.79 15.98
C TRP A 114 24.11 -1.41 15.42
N ASN A 115 24.34 -1.22 14.12
CA ASN A 115 23.94 -0.02 13.38
C ASN A 115 22.90 -0.40 12.33
N PHE A 116 21.93 0.48 12.13
CA PHE A 116 20.94 0.33 11.06
C PHE A 116 21.63 0.45 9.71
N ASP A 117 21.46 -0.56 8.86
CA ASP A 117 22.05 -0.57 7.52
C ASP A 117 21.03 -0.07 6.49
N VAL A 118 21.28 1.16 6.04
CA VAL A 118 20.47 1.86 5.02
C VAL A 118 20.59 1.16 3.65
N SER A 119 21.64 0.36 3.43
CA SER A 119 21.83 -0.41 2.20
C SER A 119 20.64 -1.34 1.92
N TYR A 120 20.04 -1.93 2.96
CA TYR A 120 18.83 -2.76 2.78
C TYR A 120 17.64 -1.97 2.23
N VAL A 121 17.48 -0.70 2.63
CA VAL A 121 16.42 0.17 2.09
C VAL A 121 16.69 0.46 0.62
N ASN A 122 17.92 0.81 0.27
CA ASN A 122 18.31 1.09 -1.12
C ASN A 122 18.16 -0.15 -2.01
N MET A 123 18.60 -1.31 -1.54
CA MET A 123 18.50 -2.58 -2.27
C MET A 123 17.05 -3.02 -2.46
N ALA A 124 16.22 -2.90 -1.41
CA ALA A 124 14.79 -3.19 -1.49
C ALA A 124 14.10 -2.21 -2.45
N ALA A 125 14.37 -0.91 -2.34
CA ALA A 125 13.80 0.11 -3.22
C ALA A 125 14.15 -0.16 -4.69
N PHE A 126 15.43 -0.36 -5.00
CA PHE A 126 15.87 -0.64 -6.36
C PHE A 126 15.25 -1.92 -6.91
N SER A 127 15.21 -2.99 -6.12
CA SER A 127 14.65 -4.28 -6.55
C SER A 127 13.14 -4.19 -6.81
N ILE A 128 12.37 -3.60 -5.88
CA ILE A 128 10.92 -3.55 -5.98
C ILE A 128 10.46 -2.53 -7.03
N TYR A 129 10.95 -1.29 -6.99
CA TYR A 129 10.58 -0.29 -8.00
C TYR A 129 11.12 -0.64 -9.38
N GLY A 130 12.34 -1.19 -9.45
CA GLY A 130 12.90 -1.69 -10.71
C GLY A 130 12.01 -2.77 -11.32
N TYR A 131 11.62 -3.78 -10.53
CA TYR A 131 10.68 -4.82 -10.98
C TYR A 131 9.32 -4.23 -11.41
N ALA A 132 8.74 -3.38 -10.57
CA ALA A 132 7.40 -2.82 -10.76
C ALA A 132 7.30 -1.90 -11.99
N ILE A 133 8.40 -1.28 -12.41
CA ILE A 133 8.45 -0.40 -13.59
C ILE A 133 8.90 -1.16 -14.83
N VAL A 134 10.02 -1.88 -14.75
CA VAL A 134 10.70 -2.47 -15.92
C VAL A 134 9.91 -3.65 -16.48
N VAL A 135 9.35 -4.51 -15.63
CA VAL A 135 8.65 -5.72 -16.11
C VAL A 135 7.37 -5.36 -16.89
N PRO A 136 6.45 -4.53 -16.37
CA PRO A 136 5.28 -4.09 -17.12
C PRO A 136 5.64 -3.37 -18.43
N LEU A 137 6.71 -2.58 -18.42
CA LEU A 137 7.21 -1.87 -19.59
C LEU A 137 7.73 -2.84 -20.67
N ALA A 138 8.48 -3.87 -20.27
CA ALA A 138 8.97 -4.90 -21.19
C ALA A 138 7.80 -5.66 -21.84
N PHE A 139 6.79 -6.03 -21.06
CA PHE A 139 5.57 -6.67 -21.57
C PHE A 139 4.77 -5.75 -22.49
N TYR A 140 4.69 -4.46 -22.17
CA TYR A 140 4.06 -3.47 -23.04
C TYR A 140 4.74 -3.41 -24.42
N PHE A 141 6.07 -3.30 -24.47
CA PHE A 141 6.80 -3.30 -25.74
C PHE A 141 6.65 -4.62 -26.51
N LEU A 142 6.66 -5.75 -25.81
CA LEU A 142 6.44 -7.06 -26.41
C LEU A 142 5.05 -7.14 -27.07
N LEU A 143 4.00 -6.71 -26.38
CA LEU A 143 2.63 -6.74 -26.91
C LEU A 143 2.43 -5.72 -28.03
N GLN A 144 3.09 -4.56 -27.95
CA GLN A 144 3.09 -3.58 -29.03
C GLN A 144 3.77 -4.14 -30.29
N TYR A 145 4.88 -4.88 -30.12
CA TYR A 145 5.55 -5.58 -31.20
C TYR A 145 4.65 -6.68 -31.83
N LEU A 146 3.82 -7.33 -31.02
CA LEU A 146 2.82 -8.30 -31.48
C LEU A 146 1.55 -7.65 -32.08
N GLY A 147 1.47 -6.31 -32.14
CA GLY A 147 0.36 -5.57 -32.76
C GLY A 147 -0.86 -5.35 -31.85
N SER A 148 -0.73 -5.54 -30.53
CA SER A 148 -1.81 -5.31 -29.58
C SER A 148 -1.85 -3.85 -29.09
N ASN A 149 -3.05 -3.26 -29.00
CA ASN A 149 -3.26 -1.93 -28.42
C ASN A 149 -3.38 -2.00 -26.90
N ALA A 150 -2.28 -2.38 -26.25
CA ALA A 150 -2.14 -2.41 -24.80
C ALA A 150 -2.03 -0.98 -24.21
N SER A 151 -2.65 -0.71 -23.07
CA SER A 151 -2.38 0.52 -22.30
C SER A 151 -1.38 0.25 -21.21
N LEU A 152 -0.24 0.95 -21.25
CA LEU A 152 0.85 0.80 -20.30
C LEU A 152 0.41 1.06 -18.84
N VAL A 153 -0.48 2.02 -18.62
CA VAL A 153 -1.01 2.34 -17.27
C VAL A 153 -1.81 1.16 -16.70
N ARG A 154 -2.53 0.40 -17.54
CA ARG A 154 -3.25 -0.80 -17.11
C ARG A 154 -2.28 -1.90 -16.67
N PHE A 155 -1.15 -2.05 -17.34
CA PHE A 155 -0.10 -3.00 -16.95
C PHE A 155 0.53 -2.62 -15.61
N TRP A 156 0.87 -1.34 -15.43
CA TRP A 156 1.40 -0.84 -14.16
C TRP A 156 0.41 -0.99 -13.00
N CYS A 157 -0.87 -0.70 -13.21
CA CYS A 157 -1.93 -0.96 -12.24
C CYS A 157 -1.96 -2.45 -11.85
N MET A 158 -2.07 -3.35 -12.83
CA MET A 158 -2.10 -4.80 -12.61
C MET A 158 -0.89 -5.32 -11.85
N TRP A 159 0.32 -4.92 -12.26
CA TRP A 159 1.54 -5.36 -11.59
C TRP A 159 1.69 -4.79 -10.18
N GLY A 160 1.21 -3.56 -9.96
CA GLY A 160 1.16 -2.97 -8.63
C GLY A 160 0.32 -3.79 -7.66
N TYR A 161 -0.87 -4.20 -8.08
CA TYR A 161 -1.77 -5.02 -7.25
C TYR A 161 -1.31 -6.46 -7.08
N SER A 162 -0.53 -7.01 -8.02
CA SER A 162 0.02 -8.37 -7.88
C SER A 162 1.09 -8.43 -6.78
N LEU A 163 1.85 -7.35 -6.56
CA LEU A 163 2.87 -7.30 -5.51
C LEU A 163 2.28 -7.37 -4.08
N PHE A 164 0.97 -7.11 -3.93
CA PHE A 164 0.30 -7.18 -2.63
C PHE A 164 0.41 -8.56 -1.97
N ILE A 165 0.42 -9.62 -2.77
CA ILE A 165 0.50 -10.99 -2.24
C ILE A 165 1.80 -11.22 -1.44
N PHE A 166 2.90 -10.54 -1.80
CA PHE A 166 4.16 -10.63 -1.07
C PHE A 166 4.11 -9.90 0.28
N VAL A 167 3.40 -8.78 0.34
CA VAL A 167 3.12 -8.08 1.61
C VAL A 167 2.29 -8.98 2.52
N LEU A 168 1.22 -9.58 1.98
CA LEU A 168 0.35 -10.46 2.75
C LEU A 168 1.09 -11.73 3.23
N SER A 169 1.89 -12.36 2.38
CA SER A 169 2.72 -13.52 2.74
C SER A 169 3.66 -13.22 3.92
N SER A 170 4.26 -12.03 3.92
CA SER A 170 5.15 -11.59 5.01
C SER A 170 4.42 -11.48 6.36
N ILE A 171 3.18 -10.99 6.34
CA ILE A 171 2.33 -10.86 7.54
C ILE A 171 1.80 -12.24 7.97
N LEU A 172 1.28 -13.03 7.03
CA LEU A 172 0.72 -14.35 7.30
C LEU A 172 1.73 -15.27 7.98
N ARG A 173 3.00 -15.21 7.58
CA ARG A 173 4.07 -15.98 8.23
C ARG A 173 4.13 -15.70 9.75
N TRP A 174 4.09 -14.43 10.16
CA TRP A 174 4.10 -14.07 11.57
C TRP A 174 2.81 -14.47 12.29
N ILE A 175 1.65 -14.33 11.64
CA ILE A 175 0.36 -14.77 12.18
C ILE A 175 0.38 -16.27 12.46
N ILE A 176 0.86 -17.09 11.52
CA ILE A 176 0.95 -18.55 11.68
C ILE A 176 1.79 -18.92 12.90
N ILE A 177 2.92 -18.24 13.11
CA ILE A 177 3.81 -18.48 14.27
C ILE A 177 3.10 -18.13 15.57
N LEU A 178 2.41 -16.98 15.63
CA LEU A 178 1.66 -16.56 16.82
C LEU A 178 0.49 -17.48 17.14
N VAL A 179 -0.26 -17.89 16.12
CA VAL A 179 -1.38 -18.83 16.27
C VAL A 179 -0.89 -20.19 16.74
N ALA A 180 0.18 -20.72 16.15
CA ALA A 180 0.78 -21.99 16.57
C ALA A 180 1.28 -21.93 18.03
N GLY A 181 1.98 -20.85 18.41
CA GLY A 181 2.43 -20.65 19.79
C GLY A 181 1.28 -20.56 20.79
N THR A 182 0.21 -19.83 20.43
CA THR A 182 -0.98 -19.67 21.28
C THR A 182 -1.75 -20.99 21.43
N ALA A 183 -1.95 -21.73 20.34
CA ALA A 183 -2.60 -23.04 20.38
C ALA A 183 -1.82 -24.03 21.27
N SER A 184 -0.49 -24.04 21.15
CA SER A 184 0.39 -24.84 22.00
C SER A 184 0.29 -24.45 23.49
N SER A 185 0.28 -23.15 23.80
CA SER A 185 0.10 -22.65 25.17
C SER A 185 -1.27 -23.03 25.75
N CYS A 186 -2.34 -22.89 24.98
CA CYS A 186 -3.68 -23.31 25.39
C CYS A 186 -3.71 -24.80 25.71
N PHE A 187 -3.12 -25.65 24.86
CA PHE A 187 -3.03 -27.09 25.10
C PHE A 187 -2.32 -27.40 26.42
N VAL A 188 -1.14 -26.82 26.66
CA VAL A 188 -0.38 -27.04 27.91
C VAL A 188 -1.16 -26.57 29.13
N THR A 189 -1.76 -25.39 29.06
CA THR A 189 -2.55 -24.81 30.15
C THR A 189 -3.76 -25.67 30.51
N LEU A 190 -4.50 -26.15 29.50
CA LEU A 190 -5.67 -27.00 29.72
C LEU A 190 -5.30 -28.33 30.37
N ASN A 191 -4.15 -28.91 30.02
CA ASN A 191 -3.67 -30.14 30.64
C ASN A 191 -3.14 -29.93 32.08
N LEU A 192 -2.45 -28.81 32.34
CA LEU A 192 -1.96 -28.48 33.68
C LEU A 192 -3.09 -28.04 34.63
N ARG A 193 -4.19 -27.51 34.11
CA ARG A 193 -5.36 -27.10 34.89
C ARG A 193 -5.91 -28.21 35.79
N SER A 194 -5.82 -29.47 35.36
CA SER A 194 -6.30 -30.63 36.14
C SER A 194 -5.52 -30.88 37.43
N TYR A 195 -4.33 -30.29 37.58
CA TYR A 195 -3.41 -30.52 38.71
C TYR A 195 -3.26 -29.32 39.65
N MET A 196 -4.03 -28.24 39.45
CA MET A 196 -3.78 -26.96 40.10
C MET A 196 -5.02 -26.33 40.74
N GLU A 197 -4.82 -25.61 41.85
CA GLU A 197 -5.85 -24.77 42.48
C GLU A 197 -6.05 -23.46 41.71
N SER A 198 -7.25 -22.87 41.82
CA SER A 198 -7.69 -21.73 41.01
C SER A 198 -6.81 -20.48 41.13
N ASN A 199 -6.15 -20.29 42.27
CA ASN A 199 -5.30 -19.14 42.54
C ASN A 199 -3.96 -19.18 41.76
N ASP A 200 -3.45 -20.38 41.47
CA ASP A 200 -2.17 -20.57 40.79
C ASP A 200 -2.31 -20.70 39.26
N LEU A 201 -3.54 -20.92 38.75
CA LEU A 201 -3.81 -21.07 37.32
C LEU A 201 -3.35 -19.88 36.49
N THR A 202 -3.53 -18.65 36.98
CA THR A 202 -3.11 -17.44 36.26
C THR A 202 -1.60 -17.42 36.02
N ILE A 203 -0.81 -17.84 37.01
CA ILE A 203 0.65 -17.88 36.91
C ILE A 203 1.08 -18.91 35.86
N VAL A 204 0.43 -20.08 35.83
CA VAL A 204 0.76 -21.13 34.86
C VAL A 204 0.27 -20.82 33.44
N VAL A 205 -0.86 -20.14 33.28
CA VAL A 205 -1.30 -19.62 31.96
C VAL A 205 -0.23 -18.67 31.40
N ILE A 206 0.23 -17.73 32.22
CA ILE A 206 1.24 -16.75 31.82
C ILE A 206 2.56 -17.45 31.50
N ALA A 207 3.02 -18.34 32.38
CA ALA A 207 4.27 -19.08 32.19
C ALA A 207 4.24 -19.97 30.94
N SER A 208 3.15 -20.72 30.72
CA SER A 208 3.00 -21.59 29.55
C SER A 208 2.94 -20.77 28.25
N PHE A 209 2.26 -19.62 28.28
CA PHE A 209 2.19 -18.71 27.13
C PHE A 209 3.57 -18.19 26.75
N PHE A 210 4.32 -17.65 27.71
CA PHE A 210 5.67 -17.17 27.45
C PHE A 210 6.61 -18.27 26.98
N LEU A 211 6.56 -19.46 27.59
CA LEU A 211 7.41 -20.59 27.22
C LEU A 211 7.13 -21.05 25.78
N GLN A 212 5.84 -21.19 25.41
CA GLN A 212 5.44 -21.67 24.09
C GLN A 212 5.64 -20.61 23.01
N LEU A 213 5.43 -19.34 23.33
CA LEU A 213 5.75 -18.23 22.43
C LEU A 213 7.26 -18.13 22.21
N ALA A 214 8.07 -18.27 23.27
CA ALA A 214 9.53 -18.29 23.16
C ALA A 214 10.02 -19.46 22.29
N LEU A 215 9.44 -20.65 22.45
CA LEU A 215 9.75 -21.80 21.61
C LEU A 215 9.38 -21.56 20.13
N ALA A 216 8.19 -21.01 19.86
CA ALA A 216 7.76 -20.71 18.50
C ALA A 216 8.66 -19.67 17.80
N ILE A 217 9.03 -18.61 18.53
CA ILE A 217 9.98 -17.60 18.06
C ILE A 217 11.37 -18.21 17.86
N PHE A 218 11.82 -19.07 18.78
CA PHE A 218 13.10 -19.75 18.68
C PHE A 218 13.17 -20.64 17.44
N ILE A 219 12.14 -21.47 17.20
CA ILE A 219 12.08 -22.33 16.02
C ILE A 219 12.16 -21.50 14.74
N LYS A 220 11.37 -20.41 14.65
CA LYS A 220 11.46 -19.51 13.49
C LYS A 220 12.84 -18.90 13.35
N ALA A 221 13.38 -18.29 14.41
CA ALA A 221 14.65 -17.57 14.33
C ALA A 221 15.86 -18.49 14.07
N TRP A 222 15.79 -19.75 14.50
CA TRP A 222 16.91 -20.69 14.40
C TRP A 222 16.87 -21.57 13.16
N PHE A 223 15.69 -22.07 12.76
CA PHE A 223 15.55 -23.01 11.65
C PHE A 223 14.98 -22.38 10.37
N PHE A 224 14.25 -21.26 10.50
CA PHE A 224 13.61 -20.57 9.37
C PHE A 224 13.93 -19.06 9.39
N PRO A 225 15.22 -18.69 9.23
CA PRO A 225 15.67 -17.29 9.26
C PRO A 225 14.84 -16.41 8.31
#